data_AF-A0A6N7HDG2-F1
#
_entry.id   AF-A0A6N7HDG2-F1
#
_cell.length_a   1.000
_cell.length_b   1.000
_cell.length_c   1.000
_cell.angle_alpha   90.00
_cell.angle_beta   90.00
_cell.angle_gamma   90.00
#
_symmetry.space_group_name_H-M   'P 1'
#
loop_
_entity.id
_entity.type
_entity.pdbx_description
1 polymer ?
#
loop_
_entity_poly.entity_id
_entity_poly.type
_entity_poly.pdbx_seq_one_letter_code
_entity_poly.pdbx_strand_id
1 'polypeptide(L)'
;MAGQPPRPAGGAERTRDAGRTRAEIIDVATRDFADKGYAGARVDEIAAKMSTTKRMIYYYFGNKEQLYVEVLEHAYAGIRAIEQKLDIEHLDPVDAMRQLAELTFDHHESHPDFIRLVSIENIDHAEHMARSTALSGLANPALDVLARILDRGHAAGVFRGGVDPLDIHMVISSFCVFRIANRHTFQAIFKRDMLDPERRAQHRTLLGDLVLDYLAAR
;
A
#
# COMPACT_ATOMS: atom_id res chain seq x y z
N MET A 1 -57.24 -18.11 7.61
CA MET A 1 -56.17 -17.31 6.97
C MET A 1 -54.85 -17.99 7.24
N ALA A 2 -54.29 -18.70 6.26
CA ALA A 2 -53.01 -19.40 6.40
C ALA A 2 -51.89 -18.46 5.97
N GLY A 3 -51.00 -18.12 6.90
CA GLY A 3 -49.83 -17.28 6.65
C GLY A 3 -48.81 -18.01 5.78
N GLN A 4 -48.33 -17.33 4.75
CA GLN A 4 -47.32 -17.83 3.82
C GLN A 4 -45.96 -17.94 4.52
N PRO A 5 -45.20 -19.04 4.33
CA PRO A 5 -43.88 -19.17 4.94
C PRO A 5 -42.89 -18.16 4.35
N PRO A 6 -41.88 -17.71 5.13
CA PRO A 6 -40.89 -16.76 4.65
C PRO A 6 -40.08 -17.38 3.50
N ARG A 7 -39.91 -16.63 2.41
CA ARG A 7 -39.07 -17.04 1.28
C ARG A 7 -37.63 -17.26 1.75
N PRO A 8 -36.94 -18.32 1.28
CA PRO A 8 -35.53 -18.50 1.58
C PRO A 8 -34.74 -17.33 0.97
N ALA A 9 -33.96 -16.63 1.80
CA ALA A 9 -32.99 -15.64 1.35
C ALA A 9 -32.08 -16.27 0.28
N GLY A 10 -32.16 -15.74 -0.94
CA GLY A 10 -31.57 -16.32 -2.14
C GLY A 10 -30.04 -16.28 -2.14
N GLY A 11 -29.40 -17.16 -2.91
CA GLY A 11 -27.94 -17.33 -2.93
C GLY A 11 -27.12 -16.05 -3.17
N ALA A 12 -27.68 -15.04 -3.83
CA ALA A 12 -27.03 -13.75 -4.02
C ALA A 12 -26.82 -12.96 -2.71
N GLU A 13 -27.74 -13.06 -1.75
CA GLU A 13 -27.65 -12.39 -0.45
C GLU A 13 -26.59 -13.05 0.44
N ARG A 14 -26.55 -14.40 0.45
CA ARG A 14 -25.52 -15.18 1.15
C ARG A 14 -24.11 -14.96 0.58
N THR A 15 -23.97 -14.88 -0.75
CA THR A 15 -22.68 -14.59 -1.38
C THR A 15 -22.21 -13.17 -1.06
N ARG A 16 -23.12 -12.19 -1.02
CA ARG A 16 -22.80 -10.80 -0.64
C ARG A 16 -22.36 -10.69 0.82
N ASP A 17 -23.02 -11.40 1.72
CA ASP A 17 -22.62 -11.46 3.14
C ASP A 17 -21.27 -12.15 3.33
N ALA A 18 -20.99 -13.21 2.55
CA ALA A 18 -19.71 -13.90 2.59
C ALA A 18 -18.55 -13.00 2.11
N GLY A 19 -18.75 -12.27 1.01
CA GLY A 19 -17.78 -11.30 0.50
C GLY A 19 -17.51 -10.16 1.48
N ARG A 20 -18.57 -9.62 2.12
CA ARG A 20 -18.44 -8.58 3.14
C ARG A 20 -17.66 -9.08 4.36
N THR A 21 -18.01 -10.28 4.86
CA THR A 21 -17.32 -10.89 6.01
C THR A 21 -15.84 -11.11 5.71
N ARG A 22 -15.51 -11.57 4.51
CA ARG A 22 -14.12 -11.78 4.09
C ARG A 22 -13.32 -10.48 4.07
N ALA A 23 -13.89 -9.40 3.52
CA ALA A 23 -13.26 -8.08 3.51
C ALA A 23 -13.06 -7.53 4.92
N GLU A 24 -14.07 -7.64 5.79
CA GLU A 24 -13.97 -7.23 7.20
C GLU A 24 -12.85 -7.99 7.93
N ILE A 25 -12.65 -9.29 7.63
CA ILE A 25 -11.56 -10.08 8.24
C ILE A 25 -10.20 -9.56 7.78
N ILE A 26 -10.04 -9.26 6.48
CA ILE A 26 -8.81 -8.67 5.94
C ILE A 26 -8.50 -7.32 6.60
N ASP A 27 -9.49 -6.44 6.77
CA ASP A 27 -9.27 -5.12 7.38
C ASP A 27 -8.81 -5.20 8.84
N VAL A 28 -9.38 -6.11 9.61
CA VAL A 28 -9.02 -6.30 11.02
C VAL A 28 -7.68 -7.03 11.15
N ALA A 29 -7.44 -8.04 10.31
CA ALA A 29 -6.19 -8.76 10.28
C ALA A 29 -5.03 -7.85 9.85
N THR A 30 -5.23 -6.97 8.87
CA THR A 30 -4.25 -5.96 8.43
C THR A 30 -3.71 -5.17 9.61
N ARG A 31 -4.59 -4.62 10.45
CA ARG A 31 -4.21 -3.84 11.63
C ARG A 31 -3.50 -4.69 12.68
N ASP A 32 -4.00 -5.91 12.95
CA ASP A 32 -3.40 -6.78 13.97
C ASP A 32 -2.00 -7.26 13.57
N PHE A 33 -1.79 -7.60 12.29
CA PHE A 33 -0.48 -7.94 11.75
C PHE A 33 0.45 -6.74 11.66
N ALA A 34 -0.04 -5.56 11.25
CA ALA A 34 0.77 -4.35 11.24
C ALA A 34 1.25 -3.97 12.66
N ASP A 35 0.43 -4.20 13.69
CA ASP A 35 0.78 -3.91 15.08
C ASP A 35 1.75 -4.94 15.68
N LYS A 36 1.47 -6.23 15.49
CA LYS A 36 2.15 -7.34 16.23
C LYS A 36 3.12 -8.17 15.40
N GLY A 37 3.19 -7.94 14.09
CA GLY A 37 3.91 -8.80 13.16
C GLY A 37 3.25 -10.15 12.95
N TYR A 38 3.76 -10.91 11.97
CA TYR A 38 3.25 -12.26 11.68
C TYR A 38 3.35 -13.16 12.92
N ALA A 39 4.52 -13.24 13.58
CA ALA A 39 4.72 -14.12 14.73
C ALA A 39 3.82 -13.76 15.93
N GLY A 40 3.63 -12.47 16.22
CA GLY A 40 2.91 -11.99 17.40
C GLY A 40 1.39 -12.04 17.28
N ALA A 41 0.83 -11.83 16.09
CA ALA A 41 -0.62 -11.83 15.87
C ALA A 41 -1.26 -13.19 16.15
N ARG A 42 -2.47 -13.22 16.73
CA ARG A 42 -3.21 -14.47 17.01
C ARG A 42 -4.57 -14.45 16.34
N VAL A 43 -4.89 -15.50 15.59
CA VAL A 43 -6.20 -15.63 14.90
C VAL A 43 -7.38 -15.55 15.87
N ASP A 44 -7.22 -16.01 17.11
CA ASP A 44 -8.25 -15.90 18.14
C ASP A 44 -8.50 -14.43 18.54
N GLU A 45 -7.46 -13.61 18.61
CA GLU A 45 -7.57 -12.18 18.92
C GLU A 45 -8.16 -11.41 17.74
N ILE A 46 -7.82 -11.77 16.51
CA ILE A 46 -8.44 -11.22 15.29
C ILE A 46 -9.94 -11.56 15.28
N ALA A 47 -10.32 -12.79 15.58
CA ALA A 47 -11.72 -13.19 15.66
C ALA A 47 -12.46 -12.44 16.77
N ALA A 48 -11.85 -12.23 17.94
CA ALA A 48 -12.47 -11.53 19.07
C ALA A 48 -12.73 -10.04 18.79
N LYS A 49 -11.98 -9.43 17.87
CA LYS A 49 -12.19 -8.04 17.41
C LYS A 49 -13.39 -7.90 16.46
N MET A 50 -14.04 -9.01 16.12
CA MET A 50 -15.08 -9.09 15.10
C MET A 50 -16.30 -9.86 15.59
N SER A 51 -17.43 -9.69 14.91
CA SER A 51 -18.59 -10.57 15.09
C SER A 51 -18.43 -11.91 14.34
N THR A 52 -17.22 -12.50 14.35
CA THR A 52 -16.90 -13.78 13.70
C THR A 52 -16.26 -14.75 14.68
N THR A 53 -15.97 -15.98 14.24
CA THR A 53 -15.29 -17.00 15.06
C THR A 53 -13.98 -17.42 14.41
N LYS A 54 -13.04 -17.96 15.20
CA LYS A 54 -11.80 -18.57 14.69
C LYS A 54 -12.07 -19.57 13.57
N ARG A 55 -13.12 -20.40 13.74
CA ARG A 55 -13.55 -21.38 12.74
C ARG A 55 -13.95 -20.72 11.42
N MET A 56 -14.62 -19.58 11.47
CA MET A 56 -14.98 -18.83 10.26
C MET A 56 -13.77 -18.23 9.56
N ILE A 57 -12.78 -17.72 10.31
CA ILE A 57 -11.52 -17.25 9.71
C ILE A 57 -10.82 -18.41 8.98
N TYR A 58 -10.66 -19.57 9.62
CA TYR A 58 -10.07 -20.73 8.92
C TYR A 58 -10.94 -21.27 7.78
N TYR A 59 -12.26 -21.08 7.82
CA TYR A 59 -13.11 -21.41 6.68
C TYR A 59 -12.79 -20.55 5.45
N TYR A 60 -12.53 -19.24 5.63
CA TYR A 60 -12.21 -18.33 4.53
C TYR A 60 -10.77 -18.43 4.04
N PHE A 61 -9.82 -18.60 4.96
CA PHE A 61 -8.38 -18.43 4.68
C PHE A 61 -7.58 -19.72 4.89
N GLY A 62 -8.18 -20.78 5.43
CA GLY A 62 -7.51 -22.06 5.69
C GLY A 62 -6.60 -22.04 6.91
N ASN A 63 -5.57 -21.20 6.91
CA ASN A 63 -4.61 -21.08 8.00
C ASN A 63 -4.17 -19.61 8.21
N LYS A 64 -3.33 -19.37 9.23
CA LYS A 64 -2.84 -18.02 9.58
C LYS A 64 -1.89 -17.45 8.52
N GLU A 65 -1.04 -18.30 7.94
CA GLU A 65 -0.07 -17.91 6.92
C GLU A 65 -0.78 -17.40 5.67
N GLN A 66 -1.77 -18.15 5.19
CA GLN A 66 -2.57 -17.76 4.03
C GLN A 66 -3.38 -16.49 4.30
N LEU A 67 -3.96 -16.33 5.50
CA LEU A 67 -4.57 -15.06 5.88
C LEU A 67 -3.57 -13.89 5.82
N TYR A 68 -2.34 -14.10 6.28
CA TYR A 68 -1.30 -13.07 6.23
C TYR A 68 -0.85 -12.74 4.81
N VAL A 69 -0.65 -13.76 3.96
CA VAL A 69 -0.35 -13.58 2.53
C VAL A 69 -1.45 -12.77 1.85
N GLU A 70 -2.71 -13.08 2.10
CA GLU A 70 -3.82 -12.33 1.51
C GLU A 70 -3.96 -10.90 2.05
N VAL A 71 -3.59 -10.66 3.31
CA VAL A 71 -3.48 -9.31 3.87
C VAL A 71 -2.40 -8.52 3.12
N LEU A 72 -1.24 -9.11 2.86
CA LEU A 72 -0.18 -8.49 2.06
C LEU A 72 -0.65 -8.20 0.64
N GLU A 73 -1.27 -9.18 -0.02
CA GLU A 73 -1.86 -9.01 -1.36
C GLU A 73 -2.87 -7.86 -1.41
N HIS A 74 -3.77 -7.80 -0.43
CA HIS A 74 -4.77 -6.74 -0.33
C HIS A 74 -4.12 -5.37 -0.13
N ALA A 75 -3.14 -5.28 0.78
CA ALA A 75 -2.45 -4.04 1.06
C ALA A 75 -1.71 -3.53 -0.19
N TYR A 76 -0.95 -4.38 -0.88
CA TYR A 76 -0.28 -4.01 -2.13
C TYR A 76 -1.25 -3.64 -3.26
N ALA A 77 -2.36 -4.38 -3.42
CA ALA A 77 -3.37 -4.07 -4.42
C ALA A 77 -4.04 -2.71 -4.18
N GLY A 78 -4.31 -2.38 -2.90
CA GLY A 78 -4.86 -1.08 -2.51
C GLY A 78 -3.95 0.08 -2.91
N ILE A 79 -2.63 -0.08 -2.70
CA ILE A 79 -1.64 0.93 -3.07
C ILE A 79 -1.61 1.16 -4.58
N ARG A 80 -1.52 0.07 -5.36
CA ARG A 80 -1.40 0.15 -6.83
C ARG A 80 -2.67 0.64 -7.52
N ALA A 81 -3.85 0.32 -6.97
CA ALA A 81 -5.11 0.78 -7.53
C ALA A 81 -5.28 2.31 -7.47
N ILE A 82 -4.58 2.98 -6.56
CA ILE A 82 -4.57 4.44 -6.44
C ILE A 82 -3.57 5.04 -7.42
N GLU A 83 -2.36 4.48 -7.52
CA GLU A 83 -1.36 4.89 -8.50
C GLU A 83 -1.85 4.76 -9.95
N GLN A 84 -2.61 3.69 -10.28
CA GLN A 84 -3.19 3.51 -11.61
C GLN A 84 -4.28 4.53 -11.97
N LYS A 85 -4.93 5.15 -10.97
CA LYS A 85 -5.98 6.14 -11.19
C LYS A 85 -5.43 7.55 -11.38
N LEU A 86 -4.12 7.75 -11.25
CA LEU A 86 -3.50 9.02 -11.60
C LEU A 86 -3.64 9.25 -13.11
N ASP A 87 -4.54 10.14 -13.48
CA ASP A 87 -4.52 10.76 -14.79
C ASP A 87 -3.45 11.86 -14.79
N ILE A 88 -2.24 11.49 -15.20
CA ILE A 88 -1.11 12.41 -15.37
C ILE A 88 -0.61 12.45 -16.82
N GLU A 89 -1.28 11.74 -17.72
CA GLU A 89 -0.89 11.66 -19.13
C GLU A 89 -1.14 12.99 -19.85
N HIS A 90 -2.11 13.77 -19.38
CA HIS A 90 -2.43 15.10 -19.92
C HIS A 90 -1.50 16.22 -19.44
N LEU A 91 -0.68 15.98 -18.41
CA LEU A 91 0.24 16.98 -17.86
C LEU A 91 1.57 17.00 -18.61
N ASP A 92 2.29 18.12 -18.56
CA ASP A 92 3.68 18.13 -19.02
C ASP A 92 4.54 17.20 -18.12
N PRO A 93 5.69 16.70 -18.61
CA PRO A 93 6.47 15.71 -17.88
C PRO A 93 6.97 16.16 -16.51
N VAL A 94 7.28 17.46 -16.32
CA VAL A 94 7.77 18.02 -15.05
C VAL A 94 6.64 18.00 -14.03
N ASP A 95 5.48 18.53 -14.40
CA ASP A 95 4.30 18.54 -13.54
C ASP A 95 3.81 17.13 -13.23
N ALA A 96 3.80 16.23 -14.22
CA ALA A 96 3.44 14.82 -14.04
C ALA A 96 4.35 14.11 -13.02
N MET A 97 5.67 14.30 -13.11
CA MET A 97 6.63 13.68 -12.19
C MET A 97 6.50 14.25 -10.77
N ARG A 98 6.33 15.58 -10.64
CA ARG A 98 6.07 16.21 -9.34
C ARG A 98 4.80 15.64 -8.71
N GLN A 99 3.70 15.62 -9.46
CA GLN A 99 2.42 15.15 -8.94
C GLN A 99 2.48 13.67 -8.55
N LEU A 100 3.18 12.84 -9.32
CA LEU A 100 3.40 11.44 -8.98
C LEU A 100 4.17 11.27 -7.65
N ALA A 101 5.26 12.01 -7.46
CA ALA A 101 6.06 11.96 -6.23
C ALA A 101 5.22 12.40 -5.01
N GLU A 102 4.49 13.50 -5.17
CA GLU A 102 3.66 14.06 -4.10
C GLU A 102 2.43 13.20 -3.78
N LEU A 103 1.80 12.57 -4.77
CA LEU A 103 0.70 11.65 -4.55
C LEU A 103 1.18 10.36 -3.88
N THR A 104 2.34 9.84 -4.26
CA THR A 104 2.98 8.72 -3.56
C THR A 104 3.21 9.06 -2.07
N PHE A 105 3.68 10.29 -1.79
CA PHE A 105 3.85 10.81 -0.43
C PHE A 105 2.54 10.83 0.35
N ASP A 106 1.50 11.45 -0.20
CA ASP A 106 0.19 11.56 0.44
C ASP A 106 -0.41 10.17 0.72
N HIS A 107 -0.15 9.25 -0.20
CA HIS A 107 -0.70 7.91 -0.15
C HIS A 107 -0.01 7.02 0.90
N HIS A 108 1.32 7.03 0.97
CA HIS A 108 2.05 6.29 2.00
C HIS A 108 1.68 6.78 3.40
N GLU A 109 1.58 8.10 3.59
CA GLU A 109 1.22 8.69 4.88
C GLU A 109 -0.20 8.33 5.34
N SER A 110 -1.14 8.19 4.40
CA SER A 110 -2.52 7.75 4.70
C SER A 110 -2.66 6.24 4.94
N HIS A 111 -1.63 5.44 4.64
CA HIS A 111 -1.65 3.97 4.77
C HIS A 111 -0.46 3.46 5.61
N PRO A 112 -0.31 3.87 6.88
CA PRO A 112 0.83 3.48 7.70
C PRO A 112 0.89 1.97 7.98
N ASP A 113 -0.25 1.28 8.02
CA ASP A 113 -0.31 -0.17 8.23
C ASP A 113 0.38 -0.93 7.09
N PHE A 114 0.24 -0.47 5.83
CA PHE A 114 0.97 -1.03 4.70
C PHE A 114 2.48 -0.92 4.91
N ILE A 115 2.97 0.26 5.32
CA ILE A 115 4.41 0.47 5.54
C ILE A 115 4.95 -0.40 6.67
N ARG A 116 4.16 -0.60 7.71
CA ARG A 116 4.50 -1.50 8.82
C ARG A 116 4.56 -2.95 8.36
N LEU A 117 3.57 -3.42 7.59
CA LEU A 117 3.57 -4.77 7.01
C LEU A 117 4.80 -5.00 6.12
N VAL A 118 5.12 -4.05 5.24
CA VAL A 118 6.33 -4.10 4.41
C VAL A 118 7.59 -4.15 5.29
N SER A 119 7.64 -3.37 6.37
CA SER A 119 8.79 -3.35 7.29
C SER A 119 8.96 -4.69 8.03
N ILE A 120 7.87 -5.29 8.50
CA ILE A 120 7.85 -6.62 9.13
C ILE A 120 8.36 -7.66 8.13
N GLU A 121 7.84 -7.62 6.91
CA GLU A 121 8.22 -8.58 5.88
C GLU A 121 9.68 -8.43 5.44
N ASN A 122 10.24 -7.23 5.46
CA ASN A 122 11.68 -7.03 5.26
C ASN A 122 12.53 -7.61 6.40
N ILE A 123 12.06 -7.54 7.65
CA ILE A 123 12.71 -8.21 8.79
C ILE A 123 12.65 -9.73 8.61
N ASP A 124 11.53 -10.24 8.10
CA ASP A 124 11.29 -11.66 7.82
C ASP A 124 11.82 -12.09 6.42
N HIS A 125 12.68 -11.27 5.79
CA HIS A 125 13.34 -11.58 4.52
C HIS A 125 12.40 -11.95 3.35
N ALA A 126 11.22 -11.33 3.30
CA ALA A 126 10.19 -11.56 2.29
C ALA A 126 9.68 -13.01 2.21
N GLU A 127 9.77 -13.78 3.30
CA GLU A 127 9.39 -15.19 3.35
C GLU A 127 7.94 -15.46 2.88
N HIS A 128 7.00 -14.63 3.28
CA HIS A 128 5.59 -14.80 2.97
C HIS A 128 5.25 -14.18 1.61
N MET A 129 5.83 -13.02 1.31
CA MET A 129 5.66 -12.37 0.01
C MET A 129 6.15 -13.24 -1.14
N ALA A 130 7.31 -13.90 -0.98
CA ALA A 130 7.89 -14.77 -2.01
C ALA A 130 7.00 -15.98 -2.36
N ARG A 131 6.04 -16.33 -1.50
CA ARG A 131 5.08 -17.43 -1.72
C ARG A 131 3.82 -16.97 -2.46
N SER A 132 3.55 -15.66 -2.53
CA SER A 132 2.41 -15.13 -3.26
C SER A 132 2.72 -15.04 -4.75
N THR A 133 1.94 -15.74 -5.57
CA THR A 133 1.98 -15.58 -7.03
C THR A 133 1.32 -14.28 -7.48
N ALA A 134 0.39 -13.72 -6.69
CA ALA A 134 -0.28 -12.46 -6.99
C ALA A 134 0.67 -11.26 -6.83
N LEU A 135 1.57 -11.29 -5.84
CA LEU A 135 2.53 -10.21 -5.61
C LEU A 135 3.64 -10.14 -6.67
N SER A 136 4.02 -11.27 -7.28
CA SER A 136 5.11 -11.34 -8.27
C SER A 136 4.90 -10.49 -9.54
N GLY A 137 3.67 -10.06 -9.85
CA GLY A 137 3.34 -9.21 -11.00
C GLY A 137 2.96 -7.76 -10.65
N LEU A 138 2.93 -7.41 -9.36
CA LEU A 138 2.37 -6.13 -8.88
C LEU A 138 3.29 -4.92 -9.07
N ALA A 139 4.57 -5.12 -9.41
CA ALA A 139 5.50 -4.02 -9.65
C ALA A 139 5.27 -3.30 -10.98
N ASN A 140 4.71 -3.99 -11.98
CA ASN A 140 4.69 -3.50 -13.37
C ASN A 140 3.90 -2.20 -13.58
N PRO A 141 2.68 -2.01 -13.04
CA PRO A 141 1.87 -0.85 -13.43
C PRO A 141 2.42 0.51 -12.99
N ALA A 142 3.04 0.58 -11.81
CA ALA A 142 3.63 1.83 -11.29
C ALA A 142 4.90 2.20 -12.09
N LEU A 143 5.69 1.19 -12.45
CA LEU A 143 6.89 1.36 -13.27
C LEU A 143 6.53 1.77 -14.70
N ASP A 144 5.45 1.24 -15.26
CA ASP A 144 4.98 1.64 -16.59
C ASP A 144 4.61 3.12 -16.64
N VAL A 145 3.95 3.64 -15.61
CA VAL A 145 3.59 5.07 -15.51
C VAL A 145 4.86 5.93 -15.42
N LEU A 146 5.80 5.58 -14.55
CA LEU A 146 7.09 6.27 -14.42
C LEU A 146 7.87 6.28 -15.74
N ALA A 147 7.98 5.12 -16.40
CA ALA A 147 8.67 4.98 -17.67
C ALA A 147 8.08 5.93 -18.72
N ARG A 148 6.74 6.00 -18.84
CA ARG A 148 6.08 6.92 -19.78
C ARG A 148 6.38 8.39 -19.48
N ILE A 149 6.41 8.81 -18.22
CA ILE A 149 6.76 10.19 -17.86
C ILE A 149 8.22 10.50 -18.21
N LEU A 150 9.13 9.58 -17.87
CA LEU A 150 10.56 9.71 -18.14
C LEU A 150 10.84 9.80 -19.64
N ASP A 151 10.24 8.92 -20.44
CA ASP A 151 10.37 8.91 -21.90
C ASP A 151 9.86 10.21 -22.54
N ARG A 152 8.68 10.69 -22.10
CA ARG A 152 8.11 11.97 -22.58
C ARG A 152 9.00 13.14 -22.22
N GLY A 153 9.51 13.20 -20.99
CA GLY A 153 10.39 14.27 -20.56
C GLY A 153 11.77 14.23 -21.22
N HIS A 154 12.30 13.04 -21.50
CA HIS A 154 13.52 12.89 -22.28
C HIS A 154 13.34 13.35 -23.73
N ALA A 155 12.25 12.92 -24.38
CA ALA A 155 11.92 13.35 -25.74
C ALA A 155 11.69 14.86 -25.86
N ALA A 156 11.14 15.49 -24.81
CA ALA A 156 10.97 16.95 -24.73
C ALA A 156 12.25 17.71 -24.35
N GLY A 157 13.35 17.02 -24.03
CA GLY A 157 14.62 17.62 -23.62
C GLY A 157 14.61 18.24 -22.21
N VAL A 158 13.57 17.97 -21.40
CA VAL A 158 13.47 18.48 -20.02
C VAL A 158 14.08 17.52 -19.01
N PHE A 159 14.13 16.21 -19.33
CA PHE A 159 14.79 15.20 -18.50
C PHE A 159 16.03 14.61 -19.17
N ARG A 160 17.03 14.29 -18.34
CA ARG A 160 18.20 13.51 -18.78
C ARG A 160 17.80 12.08 -19.17
N GLY A 161 18.56 11.51 -20.12
CA GLY A 161 18.41 10.11 -20.51
C GLY A 161 19.12 9.14 -19.56
N GLY A 162 18.88 7.84 -19.75
CA GLY A 162 19.58 6.77 -19.01
C GLY A 162 19.15 6.63 -17.55
N VAL A 163 17.92 7.04 -17.22
CA VAL A 163 17.34 6.90 -15.89
C VAL A 163 16.49 5.64 -15.83
N ASP A 164 16.75 4.76 -14.86
CA ASP A 164 15.91 3.60 -14.60
C ASP A 164 14.62 4.03 -13.86
N PRO A 165 13.41 3.73 -14.37
CA PRO A 165 12.16 4.00 -13.66
C PRO A 165 12.11 3.40 -12.25
N LEU A 166 12.73 2.23 -12.04
CA LEU A 166 12.77 1.56 -10.75
C LEU A 166 13.60 2.35 -9.73
N ASP A 167 14.69 2.98 -10.16
CA ASP A 167 15.50 3.83 -9.28
C ASP A 167 14.71 5.05 -8.81
N ILE A 168 13.92 5.67 -9.69
CA ILE A 168 13.05 6.80 -9.33
C ILE A 168 11.94 6.35 -8.38
N HIS A 169 11.31 5.19 -8.64
CA HIS A 169 10.34 4.61 -7.72
C HIS A 169 10.94 4.36 -6.34
N MET A 170 12.16 3.80 -6.30
CA MET A 170 12.89 3.51 -5.07
C MET A 170 13.20 4.80 -4.30
N VAL A 171 13.68 5.86 -4.96
CA VAL A 171 13.98 7.15 -4.30
C VAL A 171 12.73 7.77 -3.69
N ILE A 172 11.63 7.85 -4.46
CA ILE A 172 10.35 8.39 -3.99
C ILE A 172 9.86 7.59 -2.77
N SER A 173 9.81 6.27 -2.91
CA SER A 173 9.33 5.36 -1.86
C SER A 173 10.22 5.42 -0.62
N SER A 174 11.54 5.54 -0.78
CA SER A 174 12.49 5.57 0.34
C SER A 174 12.20 6.72 1.30
N PHE A 175 11.99 7.94 0.78
CA PHE A 175 11.66 9.08 1.62
C PHE A 175 10.31 8.89 2.33
N CYS A 176 9.30 8.40 1.61
CA CYS A 176 7.96 8.19 2.14
C CYS A 176 7.91 7.11 3.22
N VAL A 177 8.53 5.95 2.96
CA VAL A 177 8.66 4.82 3.88
C VAL A 177 9.44 5.24 5.12
N PHE A 178 10.59 5.89 4.97
CA PHE A 178 11.44 6.30 6.09
C PHE A 178 10.69 7.19 7.08
N ARG A 179 9.89 8.14 6.59
CA ARG A 179 9.08 9.03 7.44
C ARG A 179 8.12 8.28 8.37
N ILE A 180 7.67 7.10 7.97
CA ILE A 180 6.69 6.30 8.71
C ILE A 180 7.42 5.23 9.54
N ALA A 181 8.26 4.41 8.90
CA ALA A 181 8.97 3.31 9.53
C ALA A 181 9.95 3.77 10.63
N ASN A 182 10.60 4.92 10.44
CA ASN A 182 11.58 5.45 11.38
C ASN A 182 11.02 6.58 12.26
N ARG A 183 9.71 6.87 12.22
CA ARG A 183 9.08 7.98 12.96
C ARG A 183 9.51 8.04 14.43
N HIS A 184 9.35 6.92 15.14
CA HIS A 184 9.58 6.86 16.58
C HIS A 184 11.07 6.99 16.95
N THR A 185 11.95 6.32 16.21
CA THR A 185 13.40 6.38 16.48
C THR A 185 13.96 7.76 16.12
N PHE A 186 13.49 8.34 15.01
CA PHE A 186 13.87 9.70 14.61
C PHE A 186 13.40 10.73 15.64
N GLN A 187 12.16 10.61 16.15
CA GLN A 187 11.66 11.49 17.21
C GLN A 187 12.45 11.33 18.51
N ALA A 188 12.81 10.10 18.91
CA ALA A 188 13.57 9.87 20.13
C ALA A 188 14.95 10.53 20.08
N ILE A 189 15.64 10.43 18.94
CA ILE A 189 17.02 10.90 18.73
C ILE A 189 17.05 12.41 18.43
N PHE A 190 16.28 12.86 17.44
CA PHE A 190 16.34 14.23 16.91
C PHE A 190 15.27 15.15 17.47
N LYS A 191 14.41 14.65 18.38
CA LYS A 191 13.29 15.41 18.99
C LYS A 191 12.34 16.01 17.95
N ARG A 192 12.17 15.32 16.83
CA ARG A 192 11.32 15.75 15.71
C ARG A 192 10.43 14.62 15.22
N ASP A 193 9.13 14.87 15.19
CA ASP A 193 8.18 13.98 14.53
C ASP A 193 8.25 14.18 13.01
N MET A 194 8.50 13.11 12.27
CA MET A 194 8.54 13.16 10.80
C MET A 194 7.15 13.32 10.17
N LEU A 195 6.09 13.04 10.93
CA LEU A 195 4.69 13.23 10.53
C LEU A 195 4.06 14.49 11.12
N ASP A 196 4.89 15.44 11.59
CA ASP A 196 4.45 16.75 12.05
C ASP A 196 3.63 17.48 10.95
N PRO A 197 2.34 17.79 11.19
CA PRO A 197 1.48 18.45 10.21
C PRO A 197 2.01 19.80 9.74
N GLU A 198 2.72 20.56 10.59
CA GLU A 198 3.28 21.87 10.25
C GLU A 198 4.37 21.77 9.17
N ARG A 199 4.99 20.61 9.05
CA ARG A 199 6.12 20.36 8.13
C ARG A 199 5.72 19.51 6.93
N ARG A 200 4.51 18.96 6.94
CA ARG A 200 3.99 18.07 5.90
C ARG A 200 4.10 18.69 4.51
N ALA A 201 3.61 19.92 4.34
CA ALA A 201 3.65 20.62 3.05
C ALA A 201 5.09 20.83 2.57
N GLN A 202 5.99 21.25 3.48
CA GLN A 202 7.41 21.42 3.17
C GLN A 202 8.07 20.10 2.71
N HIS A 203 7.83 18.98 3.41
CA HIS A 203 8.41 17.68 3.03
C HIS A 203 7.83 17.15 1.72
N ARG A 204 6.53 17.39 1.46
CA ARG A 204 5.86 17.02 0.21
C ARG A 204 6.50 17.75 -0.99
N THR A 205 6.69 19.06 -0.89
CA THR A 205 7.38 19.85 -1.91
C THR A 205 8.85 19.46 -2.06
N LEU A 206 9.56 19.28 -0.95
CA LEU A 206 10.97 18.85 -0.95
C LEU A 206 11.19 17.56 -1.75
N LEU A 207 10.30 16.58 -1.59
CA LEU A 207 10.41 15.32 -2.33
C LEU A 207 10.31 15.55 -3.85
N GLY A 208 9.32 16.34 -4.29
CA GLY A 208 9.14 16.69 -5.70
C GLY A 208 10.34 17.44 -6.26
N ASP A 209 10.87 18.41 -5.52
CA ASP A 209 12.05 19.20 -5.91
C ASP A 209 13.28 18.30 -6.07
N LEU A 210 13.56 17.42 -5.10
CA LEU A 210 14.72 16.51 -5.16
C LEU A 210 14.68 15.58 -6.37
N VAL A 211 13.50 15.04 -6.69
CA VAL A 211 13.33 14.15 -7.86
C VAL A 211 13.51 14.93 -9.16
N LEU A 212 12.93 16.13 -9.27
CA LEU A 212 13.05 16.96 -10.46
C LEU A 212 14.46 17.50 -10.69
N ASP A 213 15.14 17.95 -9.62
CA ASP A 213 16.53 18.42 -9.69
C ASP A 213 17.48 17.31 -10.11
N TYR A 214 17.19 16.07 -9.69
CA TYR A 214 17.85 14.91 -10.25
C TYR A 214 17.50 14.81 -11.74
N LEU A 215 16.25 14.72 -12.14
CA LEU A 215 15.89 14.43 -13.53
C LEU A 215 16.25 15.51 -14.55
N ALA A 216 16.46 16.77 -14.15
CA ALA A 216 16.74 17.87 -15.06
C ALA A 216 17.85 17.56 -16.07
N ALA A 217 17.59 17.86 -17.35
CA ALA A 217 18.60 17.80 -18.40
C ALA A 217 19.72 18.81 -18.08
N ARG A 218 20.97 18.32 -18.05
CA ARG A 218 22.17 19.14 -17.86
C ARG A 218 22.92 19.29 -19.18
#